data_AF-A0A522DHZ4-F1
#
_entry.id   AF-A0A522DHZ4-F1
#
_cell.length_a   1.000
_cell.length_b   1.000
_cell.length_c   1.000
_cell.angle_alpha   90.00
_cell.angle_beta   90.00
_cell.angle_gamma   90.00
#
_symmetry.space_group_name_H-M   'P 1'
#
loop_
_entity.id
_entity.type
_entity.pdbx_description
1 polymer ?
#
loop_
_entity_poly.entity_id
_entity_poly.type
_entity_poly.pdbx_seq_one_letter_code
_entity_poly.pdbx_strand_id
1 'polypeptide(L)' 'MIVRLTFLNFFPEKIDELKKFYNEVAIPTVKSQKGNLDCRLLEPADPKDEYISMTVWDNQQDADVYQIGRA' A
#
# COMPACT_ATOMS: atom_id res chain seq x y z
N MET A 1 16.99 -1.16 4.93
CA MET A 1 15.84 -0.49 4.29
C MET A 1 15.43 -1.22 3.02
N ILE A 2 14.17 -1.64 2.94
CA ILE A 2 13.56 -2.32 1.80
C ILE A 2 12.31 -1.56 1.37
N VAL A 3 12.05 -1.47 0.07
CA VAL A 3 10.82 -0.90 -0.49
C VAL A 3 10.05 -2.01 -1.18
N ARG A 4 8.77 -2.19 -0.83
CA ARG A 4 7.85 -3.09 -1.52
C ARG A 4 6.82 -2.26 -2.27
N LEU A 5 6.69 -2.55 -3.57
CA LEU A 5 5.68 -1.97 -4.44
C LEU A 5 4.65 -3.06 -4.75
N THR A 6 3.38 -2.76 -4.45
CA THR A 6 2.26 -3.61 -4.84
C THR A 6 1.42 -2.85 -5.84
N PHE A 7 1.34 -3.36 -7.06
CA PHE A 7 0.57 -2.78 -8.15
C PHE A 7 -0.89 -3.21 -8.01
N LEU A 8 -1.79 -2.23 -8.09
CA LEU A 8 -3.21 -2.40 -7.80
C LEU A 8 -4.04 -1.81 -8.94
N ASN A 9 -4.89 -2.66 -9.50
CA ASN A 9 -5.91 -2.26 -10.47
C ASN A 9 -7.24 -2.08 -9.77
N PHE A 10 -7.91 -0.97 -10.04
CA PHE A 10 -9.20 -0.65 -9.46
C PHE A 10 -10.23 -0.34 -10.54
N PHE A 11 -11.47 -0.70 -10.25
CA PHE A 11 -12.60 -0.22 -11.04
C PHE A 11 -12.74 1.30 -10.84
N PRO A 12 -12.86 2.10 -11.92
CA PRO A 12 -12.93 3.56 -11.82
C PRO A 12 -13.99 4.08 -10.85
N GLU A 13 -15.15 3.42 -10.81
CA GLU A 13 -16.28 3.75 -9.93
C GLU A 13 -16.02 3.47 -8.44
N LYS A 14 -14.94 2.75 -8.12
CA LYS A 14 -14.54 2.39 -6.75
C LYS A 14 -13.33 3.15 -6.23
N ILE A 15 -12.73 4.02 -7.03
CA ILE A 15 -11.49 4.72 -6.68
C ILE A 15 -11.66 5.56 -5.40
N ASP A 16 -12.73 6.34 -5.28
CA ASP A 16 -12.92 7.21 -4.12
C ASP A 16 -13.14 6.42 -2.83
N GLU A 17 -13.94 5.35 -2.90
CA GLU A 17 -14.16 4.41 -1.80
C GLU A 17 -12.84 3.78 -1.35
N LEU A 18 -12.01 3.39 -2.31
CA LEU A 18 -10.73 2.79 -2.04
C LEU A 18 -9.72 3.76 -1.45
N LYS A 19 -9.62 4.99 -1.98
CA LYS A 19 -8.76 6.04 -1.40
C LYS A 19 -9.13 6.30 0.04
N LYS A 20 -10.43 6.36 0.34
CA LYS A 20 -10.91 6.50 1.72
C LYS A 20 -10.49 5.33 2.59
N PHE A 21 -10.78 4.10 2.17
CA PHE A 21 -10.36 2.89 2.90
C PHE A 21 -8.84 2.85 3.12
N TYR A 22 -8.06 3.18 2.10
CA TYR A 22 -6.61 3.12 2.18
C TYR A 22 -6.07 4.13 3.20
N ASN A 23 -6.59 5.37 3.21
CA ASN A 23 -6.17 6.40 4.16
C ASN A 23 -6.64 6.13 5.59
N GLU A 24 -7.87 5.67 5.77
CA GLU A 24 -8.48 5.51 7.09
C GLU A 24 -8.11 4.17 7.76
N VAL A 25 -7.83 3.13 6.97
CA VAL A 25 -7.62 1.77 7.46
C VAL A 25 -6.24 1.26 7.09
N ALA A 26 -5.92 1.17 5.80
CA ALA A 26 -4.71 0.48 5.35
C ALA A 26 -3.42 1.16 5.85
N ILE A 27 -3.28 2.48 5.68
CA ILE A 27 -2.09 3.23 6.13
C ILE A 27 -1.87 3.06 7.64
N PRO A 28 -2.86 3.32 8.53
CA PRO A 28 -2.69 3.10 9.96
C PRO A 28 -2.34 1.66 10.31
N THR A 29 -2.99 0.67 9.68
CA THR A 29 -2.73 -0.75 9.94
C THR A 29 -1.31 -1.17 9.54
N VAL A 30 -0.80 -0.67 8.42
CA VAL A 30 0.57 -0.98 7.98
C VAL A 30 1.61 -0.24 8.81
N LYS A 31 1.36 1.03 9.15
CA LYS A 31 2.27 1.83 9.98
C LYS A 31 2.39 1.32 11.41
N SER A 32 1.40 0.58 11.91
CA SER A 32 1.49 -0.06 13.23
C SER A 32 2.30 -1.36 13.23
N GLN A 33 2.65 -1.91 12.06
CA GLN A 33 3.48 -3.10 11.96
C GLN A 33 4.92 -2.79 12.39
N LYS A 34 5.52 -3.72 13.13
CA LYS A 34 6.93 -3.62 13.50
C LYS A 34 7.79 -3.46 12.25
N GLY A 35 8.75 -2.54 12.30
CA GLY A 35 9.70 -2.33 11.21
C GLY A 35 9.14 -1.57 10.00
N ASN A 36 7.86 -1.20 9.97
CA ASN A 36 7.36 -0.29 8.94
C ASN A 36 7.88 1.13 9.20
N LEU A 37 8.44 1.74 8.16
CA LEU A 37 8.94 3.11 8.17
C LEU A 37 7.98 4.06 7.44
N ASP A 38 7.30 3.57 6.40
CA ASP A 38 6.28 4.34 5.70
C ASP A 38 5.30 3.45 4.91
N CYS A 39 4.14 4.03 4.60
CA CYS A 39 3.09 3.45 3.77
C CYS A 39 2.36 4.55 3.02
N ARG A 40 2.26 4.44 1.69
CA ARG A 40 1.63 5.44 0.81
C ARG A 40 0.90 4.75 -0.35
N LEU A 41 -0.25 5.32 -0.72
CA LEU A 41 -0.87 5.07 -2.01
C LEU A 41 -0.34 6.10 -3.00
N LEU A 42 0.28 5.62 -4.08
CA LEU A 42 0.69 6.45 -5.20
C LEU A 42 -0.40 6.39 -6.26
N GLU A 43 -0.93 7.56 -6.59
CA GLU A 43 -1.90 7.71 -7.67
C GLU A 43 -1.17 7.79 -9.01
N PRO A 44 -1.69 7.11 -10.05
CA PRO A 44 -1.10 7.21 -11.37
C PRO A 44 -1.30 8.60 -11.96
N ALA A 45 -0.34 9.07 -12.75
CA ALA A 45 -0.45 10.33 -13.48
C ALA A 45 -1.40 10.21 -14.69
N ASP A 46 -1.38 9.06 -15.38
CA ASP A 46 -2.37 8.69 -16.38
C ASP A 46 -3.44 7.79 -15.72
N PRO A 47 -4.75 8.12 -15.79
CA PRO A 47 -5.81 7.29 -15.23
C PRO A 47 -5.86 5.84 -15.74
N LYS A 48 -5.14 5.50 -16.82
CA LYS A 48 -5.01 4.14 -17.35
C LYS A 48 -3.95 3.29 -16.67
N ASP A 49 -3.04 3.90 -15.93
CA ASP A 49 -1.96 3.21 -15.22
C ASP A 49 -2.44 2.69 -13.85
N GLU A 50 -1.65 1.80 -13.27
CA GLU A 50 -1.96 1.15 -12.00
C GLU A 50 -1.68 2.08 -10.81
N TYR A 51 -2.46 1.93 -9.75
CA TYR A 51 -2.11 2.48 -8.45
C TYR A 51 -0.99 1.65 -7.84
N ILE A 52 -0.15 2.29 -7.01
CA ILE A 52 0.92 1.59 -6.31
C ILE A 52 0.77 1.78 -4.81
N SER A 53 0.57 0.69 -4.09
CA SER A 53 0.75 0.66 -2.64
C SER A 53 2.23 0.48 -2.34
N MET A 54 2.87 1.54 -1.85
CA MET A 54 4.28 1.56 -1.50
C MET A 54 4.45 1.43 0.01
N THR A 55 5.24 0.45 0.43
CA THR A 55 5.62 0.29 1.85
C THR A 55 7.14 0.29 1.98
N VAL A 56 7.63 1.00 3.00
CA VAL A 56 9.05 1.12 3.31
C VAL A 56 9.30 0.45 4.64
N TRP A 57 10.32 -0.40 4.70
CA TRP A 57 10.62 -1.22 5.87
C TRP A 57 12.07 -1.07 6.26
N ASP A 58 12.33 -1.14 7.57
CA ASP A 58 13.67 -1.05 8.13
C ASP A 58 14.53 -2.27 7.72
N ASN A 59 13.95 -3.47 7.86
CA ASN A 59 14.60 -4.74 7.55
C ASN A 59 13.66 -5.69 6.78
N GLN A 60 14.26 -6.66 6.09
CA GLN A 60 13.55 -7.64 5.26
C GLN A 60 12.66 -8.57 6.09
N GLN A 61 13.11 -8.97 7.28
CA GLN A 61 12.40 -9.92 8.14
C GLN A 61 11.02 -9.40 8.53
N ASP A 62 10.94 -8.17 9.04
CA ASP A 62 9.68 -7.54 9.41
C ASP A 62 8.78 -7.33 8.17
N ALA A 63 9.38 -6.99 7.02
CA ALA A 63 8.67 -6.87 5.74
C ALA A 63 8.08 -8.20 5.25
N ASP A 64 8.76 -9.33 5.48
CA ASP A 64 8.33 -10.68 5.07
C ASP A 64 7.25 -11.25 6.00
N VAL A 65 7.35 -10.96 7.29
CA VAL A 65 6.30 -11.31 8.28
C VAL A 65 4.99 -10.61 7.91
N TYR A 66 5.06 -9.38 7.44
CA TYR A 66 3.90 -8.68 6.89
C TYR A 66 3.47 -9.28 5.55
N GLN A 67 2.43 -10.10 5.58
CA GLN A 67 1.76 -10.61 4.39
C GLN A 67 0.59 -9.70 4.02
N ILE A 68 0.66 -9.12 2.83
CA ILE A 68 -0.52 -8.50 2.20
C ILE A 68 -1.43 -9.66 1.81
N GLY A 69 -2.68 -9.64 2.30
CA GLY A 69 -3.69 -10.63 1.96
C GLY A 69 -3.70 -10.87 0.46
N ARG A 70 -3.47 -12.11 0.04
CA ARG A 70 -3.68 -12.51 -1.35
C ARG A 70 -5.14 -12.21 -1.69
N ALA A 71 -5.36 -11.29 -2.62
CA ALA A 71 -6.61 -11.24 -3.36
C ALA A 71 -6.83 -12.57 -4.09
#